data_AF-A0A4R1Q4K9-F1
#
_entry.id   AF-A0A4R1Q4K9-F1
#
_cell.length_a   1.000
_cell.length_b   1.000
_cell.length_c   1.000
_cell.angle_alpha   90.00
_cell.angle_beta   90.00
_cell.angle_gamma   90.00
#
_symmetry.space_group_name_H-M   'P 1'
#
loop_
_entity.id
_entity.type
_entity.pdbx_description
1 polymer ?
#
loop_
_entity_poly.entity_id
_entity_poly.type
_entity_poly.pdbx_seq_one_letter_code
_entity_poly.pdbx_strand_id
1 'polypeptide(L)'
;MIISSNSGTGNHTKALQQYATRVNIINDGATELTVSVNGQIIKVLGLEQFEGNFSPFNLISIIATGPWRYVIEASETFIGDTTATPNGEIIKRIRALISDKDGIEFETSDLVGFLNNAIDWLSLQLIQNGDKEMMKEIIITDGMNIPNDFIKACGLYPIKRNGNTFRILDDSEAFEFQYFANRSHITVNEVDVYLPTYSVFKPIYDGVLIQKTAIIALNRDEYDITQDEALLAQSLQAIGVIGSA
;
A
#
# COMPACT_ATOMS: atom_id res chain seq x y z
N MET A 1 -11.04 18.48 0.76
CA MET A 1 -10.42 19.82 0.90
C MET A 1 -9.61 20.14 -0.35
N ILE A 2 -9.71 21.34 -0.95
CA ILE A 2 -8.87 21.74 -2.10
C ILE A 2 -7.47 22.07 -1.60
N ILE A 3 -6.45 21.47 -2.21
CA ILE A 3 -5.05 21.59 -1.76
C ILE A 3 -4.14 22.19 -2.82
N SER A 4 -4.57 22.16 -4.08
CA SER A 4 -3.86 22.80 -5.18
C SER A 4 -4.84 23.06 -6.32
N SER A 5 -4.68 24.20 -6.97
CA SER A 5 -5.28 24.46 -8.28
C SER A 5 -4.27 25.24 -9.11
N ASN A 6 -4.28 25.01 -10.41
CA ASN A 6 -3.45 25.79 -11.33
C ASN A 6 -4.07 25.80 -12.73
N SER A 7 -3.62 26.75 -13.53
CA SER A 7 -3.98 26.90 -14.94
C SER A 7 -2.75 27.25 -15.75
N GLY A 8 -2.65 26.78 -16.98
CA GLY A 8 -1.51 27.11 -17.82
C GLY A 8 -1.64 26.62 -19.25
N THR A 9 -0.56 26.81 -20.00
CA THR A 9 -0.34 26.29 -21.35
C THR A 9 1.00 25.57 -21.36
N GLY A 10 1.12 24.47 -22.11
CA GLY A 10 2.37 23.71 -22.15
C GLY A 10 2.49 22.68 -21.02
N ASN A 11 3.66 22.03 -20.95
CA ASN A 11 3.94 20.98 -19.95
C ASN A 11 4.08 21.57 -18.54
N HIS A 12 3.63 20.83 -17.54
CA HIS A 12 3.68 21.24 -16.15
C HIS A 12 3.83 20.05 -15.21
N THR A 13 4.68 20.17 -14.20
CA THR A 13 4.82 19.15 -13.15
C THR A 13 4.76 19.84 -11.79
N LYS A 14 3.97 19.27 -10.88
CA LYS A 14 3.83 19.79 -9.52
C LYS A 14 3.90 18.67 -8.50
N ALA A 15 4.89 18.78 -7.63
CA ALA A 15 4.89 18.09 -6.35
C ALA A 15 3.94 18.81 -5.37
N LEU A 16 3.08 18.04 -4.73
CA LEU A 16 2.10 18.49 -3.75
C LEU A 16 2.71 18.43 -2.36
N GLN A 17 2.32 19.39 -1.52
CA GLN A 17 2.73 19.44 -0.11
C GLN A 17 1.86 18.54 0.78
N GLN A 18 0.90 17.82 0.21
CA GLN A 18 0.08 16.84 0.92
C GLN A 18 -0.50 15.86 -0.09
N TYR A 19 -0.85 14.65 0.35
CA TYR A 19 -1.43 13.66 -0.53
C TYR A 19 -2.83 14.08 -1.00
N ALA A 20 -3.04 13.89 -2.29
CA ALA A 20 -4.32 14.03 -2.94
C ALA A 20 -4.94 12.67 -3.20
N THR A 21 -6.27 12.62 -3.24
CA THR A 21 -7.00 11.40 -3.65
C THR A 21 -7.91 11.67 -4.83
N ARG A 22 -8.15 12.94 -5.17
CA ARG A 22 -9.02 13.33 -6.26
C ARG A 22 -8.37 14.43 -7.07
N VAL A 23 -8.51 14.33 -8.39
CA VAL A 23 -8.14 15.38 -9.33
C VAL A 23 -9.29 15.62 -10.28
N ASN A 24 -9.52 16.90 -10.54
CA ASN A 24 -10.37 17.39 -11.60
C ASN A 24 -9.48 18.13 -12.61
N ILE A 25 -9.53 17.72 -13.87
CA ILE A 25 -8.72 18.24 -14.97
C ILE A 25 -9.67 18.77 -16.03
N ILE A 26 -9.46 20.01 -16.45
CA ILE A 26 -10.23 20.65 -17.52
C ILE A 26 -9.24 20.98 -18.64
N ASN A 27 -9.51 20.46 -19.84
CA ASN A 27 -8.78 20.80 -21.05
C ASN A 27 -9.50 21.93 -21.77
N ASP A 28 -9.02 23.17 -21.64
CA ASP A 28 -9.59 24.32 -22.33
C ASP A 28 -9.11 24.42 -23.80
N GLY A 29 -8.19 23.54 -24.22
CA GLY A 29 -7.64 23.48 -25.56
C GLY A 29 -8.44 22.60 -26.51
N ALA A 30 -8.22 22.78 -27.81
CA ALA A 30 -8.87 21.97 -28.85
C ALA A 30 -8.17 20.62 -29.12
N THR A 31 -6.99 20.38 -28.54
CA THR A 31 -6.18 19.16 -28.73
C THR A 31 -6.18 18.29 -27.46
N GLU A 32 -5.97 16.98 -27.61
CA GLU A 32 -5.87 16.04 -26.48
C GLU A 32 -4.78 16.47 -25.47
N LEU A 33 -5.12 16.38 -24.19
CA LEU A 33 -4.25 16.59 -23.05
C LEU A 33 -3.84 15.24 -22.47
N THR A 34 -2.55 15.03 -22.24
CA THR A 34 -2.05 13.84 -21.53
C THR A 34 -1.65 14.23 -20.11
N VAL A 35 -2.23 13.57 -19.11
CA VAL A 35 -1.92 13.80 -17.70
C VAL A 35 -1.47 12.50 -17.06
N SER A 36 -0.36 12.56 -16.32
CA SER A 36 0.12 11.48 -15.47
C SER A 36 -0.17 11.82 -14.01
N VAL A 37 -0.93 10.94 -13.36
CA VAL A 37 -1.22 10.98 -11.92
C VAL A 37 -0.73 9.66 -11.34
N ASN A 38 0.27 9.71 -10.46
CA ASN A 38 0.86 8.51 -9.85
C ASN A 38 1.32 7.45 -10.88
N GLY A 39 1.89 7.89 -12.01
CA GLY A 39 2.33 7.01 -13.10
C GLY A 39 1.21 6.48 -14.01
N GLN A 40 -0.07 6.68 -13.66
CA GLN A 40 -1.19 6.38 -14.55
C GLN A 40 -1.39 7.49 -15.57
N ILE A 41 -1.48 7.11 -16.85
CA ILE A 41 -1.69 8.04 -17.96
C ILE A 41 -3.19 8.18 -18.23
N ILE A 42 -3.65 9.44 -18.20
CA ILE A 42 -5.02 9.86 -18.45
C ILE A 42 -5.01 10.74 -19.71
N LYS A 43 -5.94 10.48 -20.62
CA LYS A 43 -6.17 11.30 -21.82
C LYS A 43 -7.47 12.07 -21.63
N VAL A 44 -7.40 13.38 -21.78
CA VAL A 44 -8.57 14.27 -21.72
C VAL A 44 -8.70 14.94 -23.09
N LEU A 45 -9.80 14.68 -23.81
CA LEU A 45 -9.99 15.25 -25.15
C LEU A 45 -10.16 16.77 -25.08
N GLY A 46 -10.07 17.43 -26.23
CA GLY A 46 -10.20 18.89 -26.31
C GLY A 46 -11.56 19.36 -25.83
N LEU A 47 -11.60 20.42 -25.02
CA LEU A 47 -12.80 21.01 -24.43
C LEU A 47 -13.57 20.07 -23.49
N GLU A 48 -12.92 19.03 -22.98
CA GLU A 48 -13.50 18.10 -22.01
C GLU A 48 -12.95 18.29 -20.59
N GLN A 49 -13.68 17.71 -19.64
CA GLN A 49 -13.29 17.62 -18.24
C GLN A 49 -13.20 16.14 -17.84
N PHE A 50 -12.17 15.83 -17.06
CA PHE A 50 -12.00 14.55 -16.39
C PHE A 50 -12.03 14.74 -14.89
N GLU A 51 -12.76 13.88 -14.20
CA GLU A 51 -12.72 13.79 -12.75
C GLU A 51 -12.44 12.34 -12.35
N GLY A 52 -11.46 12.14 -11.48
CA GLY A 52 -11.07 10.81 -11.06
C GLY A 52 -10.66 10.75 -9.59
N ASN A 53 -10.97 9.62 -8.97
CA ASN A 53 -10.45 9.24 -7.67
C ASN A 53 -9.28 8.27 -7.87
N PHE A 54 -8.19 8.52 -7.16
CA PHE A 54 -6.93 7.80 -7.27
C PHE A 54 -6.51 7.30 -5.89
N SER A 55 -5.69 6.25 -5.89
CA SER A 55 -4.84 5.98 -4.72
C SER A 55 -4.04 7.24 -4.38
N PRO A 56 -3.81 7.56 -3.08
CA PRO A 56 -3.09 8.75 -2.65
C PRO A 56 -1.85 9.09 -3.49
N PHE A 57 -1.76 10.30 -4.01
CA PHE A 57 -0.65 10.77 -4.86
C PHE A 57 -0.13 12.13 -4.41
N ASN A 58 1.15 12.40 -4.65
CA ASN A 58 1.82 13.66 -4.30
C ASN A 58 2.48 14.33 -5.53
N LEU A 59 2.32 13.76 -6.72
CA LEU A 59 2.89 14.27 -7.95
C LEU A 59 1.86 14.23 -9.06
N ILE A 60 1.74 15.34 -9.77
CA ILE A 60 1.00 15.43 -11.03
C ILE A 60 1.93 15.95 -12.12
N SER A 61 1.86 15.33 -13.30
CA SER A 61 2.55 15.82 -14.49
C SER A 61 1.57 15.92 -15.65
N ILE A 62 1.58 17.05 -16.33
CA ILE A 62 0.71 17.41 -17.44
C ILE A 62 1.61 17.63 -18.65
N ILE A 63 1.28 16.96 -19.75
CA ILE A 63 1.89 17.17 -21.06
C ILE A 63 0.80 17.73 -21.97
N ALA A 64 0.96 18.99 -22.37
CA ALA A 64 -0.07 19.73 -23.07
C ALA A 64 0.52 20.61 -24.16
N THR A 65 -0.19 20.73 -25.28
CA THR A 65 0.06 21.75 -26.31
C THR A 65 -0.94 22.90 -26.25
N GLY A 66 -2.04 22.74 -25.50
CA GLY A 66 -3.12 23.72 -25.32
C GLY A 66 -3.31 24.18 -23.87
N PRO A 67 -4.25 25.11 -23.61
CA PRO A 67 -4.57 25.58 -22.28
C PRO A 67 -5.28 24.51 -21.44
N TRP A 68 -4.97 24.48 -20.14
CA TRP A 68 -5.54 23.53 -19.19
C TRP A 68 -5.74 24.17 -17.82
N ARG A 69 -6.63 23.56 -17.02
CA ARG A 69 -6.85 23.85 -15.61
C ARG A 69 -6.93 22.55 -14.81
N TYR A 70 -6.47 22.56 -13.57
CA TYR A 70 -6.75 21.46 -12.64
C TYR A 70 -7.12 21.98 -11.26
N VAL A 71 -7.88 21.15 -10.54
CA VAL A 71 -8.15 21.26 -9.11
C VAL A 71 -7.84 19.91 -8.48
N ILE A 72 -7.09 19.93 -7.39
CA ILE A 72 -6.69 18.74 -6.64
C ILE A 72 -7.26 18.83 -5.24
N GLU A 73 -7.85 17.72 -4.80
CA GLU A 73 -8.45 17.60 -3.49
C GLU A 73 -7.78 16.48 -2.67
N ALA A 74 -7.50 16.79 -1.41
CA ALA A 74 -7.14 15.81 -0.40
C ALA A 74 -8.40 15.23 0.26
N SER A 75 -8.31 13.94 0.60
CA SER A 75 -9.18 13.34 1.61
C SER A 75 -8.72 13.77 2.99
N GLU A 76 -9.67 14.05 3.89
CA GLU A 76 -9.41 14.49 5.27
C GLU A 76 -8.64 13.45 6.10
N THR A 77 -8.55 12.21 5.61
CA THR A 77 -7.82 11.10 6.24
C THR A 77 -6.30 11.15 6.04
N PHE A 78 -5.77 12.10 5.26
CA PHE A 78 -4.35 12.17 4.86
C PHE A 78 -3.65 13.50 5.25
N ILE A 79 -4.07 14.11 6.35
CA ILE A 79 -3.35 15.23 6.98
C ILE A 79 -2.26 14.65 7.88
N GLY A 80 -1.20 14.12 7.26
CA GLY A 80 0.04 13.74 7.93
C GLY A 80 1.13 14.75 7.58
N ASP A 81 1.88 15.19 8.59
CA ASP A 81 3.07 16.04 8.48
C ASP A 81 3.98 15.57 7.32
N THR A 82 4.36 16.48 6.41
CA THR A 82 5.25 16.20 5.27
C THR A 82 6.67 15.79 5.65
N THR A 83 7.05 15.95 6.91
CA THR A 83 8.31 15.44 7.46
C THR A 83 8.16 14.06 8.09
N ALA A 84 6.93 13.57 8.24
CA ALA A 84 6.65 12.28 8.80
C ALA A 84 6.54 11.20 7.71
N THR A 85 7.27 10.13 7.92
CA THR A 85 7.30 8.96 7.05
C THR A 85 6.12 8.04 7.37
N PRO A 86 5.55 7.33 6.37
CA PRO A 86 4.39 6.45 6.62
C PRO A 86 4.63 5.44 7.76
N ASN A 87 5.83 4.86 7.82
CA ASN A 87 6.22 3.93 8.88
C ASN A 87 6.50 4.65 10.21
N GLY A 88 7.08 5.85 10.18
CA GLY A 88 7.27 6.69 11.36
C GLY A 88 5.95 7.10 12.02
N GLU A 89 4.91 7.39 11.22
CA GLU A 89 3.57 7.67 11.74
C GLU A 89 2.90 6.43 12.35
N ILE A 90 3.09 5.24 11.76
CA ILE A 90 2.62 3.99 12.38
C ILE A 90 3.28 3.78 13.75
N ILE A 91 4.61 3.92 13.84
CA ILE A 91 5.34 3.76 15.11
C ILE A 91 4.91 4.81 16.15
N LYS A 92 4.77 6.09 15.77
CA LYS A 92 4.27 7.14 16.67
C LYS A 92 2.86 6.82 17.19
N ARG A 93 1.98 6.33 16.32
CA ARG A 93 0.61 5.95 16.70
C ARG A 93 0.58 4.72 17.62
N ILE A 94 1.46 3.74 17.39
CA ILE A 94 1.66 2.60 18.30
C ILE A 94 2.11 3.11 19.67
N ARG A 95 3.16 3.94 19.72
CA ARG A 95 3.66 4.56 20.96
C ARG A 95 2.57 5.32 21.72
N ALA A 96 1.76 6.09 21.00
CA ALA A 96 0.62 6.79 21.60
C ALA A 96 -0.44 5.84 22.17
N LEU A 97 -0.68 4.71 21.49
CA LEU A 97 -1.67 3.71 21.91
C LEU A 97 -1.22 2.93 23.16
N ILE A 98 0.06 2.59 23.26
CA ILE A 98 0.64 1.88 24.42
C ILE A 98 1.10 2.83 25.54
N SER A 99 0.79 4.12 25.43
CA SER A 99 1.21 5.18 26.37
C SER A 99 2.73 5.38 26.52
N ASP A 100 3.54 4.93 25.57
CA ASP A 100 5.00 5.07 25.53
C ASP A 100 5.45 6.17 24.55
N LYS A 101 4.87 7.37 24.67
CA LYS A 101 5.09 8.49 23.74
C LYS A 101 6.53 8.97 23.71
N ASP A 102 7.20 8.94 24.85
CA ASP A 102 8.57 9.41 25.02
C ASP A 102 9.61 8.31 24.73
N GLY A 103 9.18 7.09 24.41
CA GLY A 103 10.04 5.96 24.12
C GLY A 103 10.90 5.51 25.29
N ILE A 104 10.32 5.52 26.49
CA ILE A 104 10.99 5.15 27.73
C ILE A 104 10.95 3.63 27.92
N GLU A 105 9.84 2.99 27.54
CA GLU A 105 9.60 1.57 27.80
C GLU A 105 10.01 0.65 26.65
N PHE A 106 9.81 1.09 25.40
CA PHE A 106 10.13 0.31 24.22
C PHE A 106 11.12 1.05 23.31
N GLU A 107 12.22 0.39 22.95
CA GLU A 107 13.08 0.90 21.89
C GLU A 107 12.35 0.84 20.53
N THR A 108 12.73 1.71 19.60
CA THR A 108 12.12 1.71 18.25
C THR A 108 12.37 0.39 17.52
N SER A 109 13.51 -0.24 17.76
CA SER A 109 13.86 -1.59 17.28
C SER A 109 12.85 -2.66 17.73
N ASP A 110 12.41 -2.61 18.99
CA ASP A 110 11.43 -3.55 19.53
C ASP A 110 10.08 -3.39 18.83
N LEU A 111 9.61 -2.14 18.70
CA LEU A 111 8.36 -1.83 18.03
C LEU A 111 8.39 -2.21 16.54
N VAL A 112 9.54 -2.05 15.87
CA VAL A 112 9.74 -2.54 14.49
C VAL A 112 9.65 -4.07 14.43
N GLY A 113 10.23 -4.78 15.40
CA GLY A 113 10.09 -6.24 15.51
C GLY A 113 8.63 -6.67 15.68
N PHE A 114 7.89 -6.02 16.57
CA PHE A 114 6.47 -6.29 16.77
C PHE A 114 5.61 -5.91 15.55
N LEU A 115 5.98 -4.86 14.83
CA LEU A 115 5.34 -4.49 13.58
C LEU A 115 5.59 -5.51 12.47
N ASN A 116 6.82 -6.04 12.36
CA ASN A 116 7.12 -7.13 11.42
C ASN A 116 6.30 -8.40 11.73
N ASN A 117 6.10 -8.72 13.00
CA ASN A 117 5.19 -9.81 13.39
C ASN A 117 3.74 -9.53 12.98
N ALA A 118 3.27 -8.28 13.11
CA ALA A 118 1.94 -7.87 12.65
C ALA A 118 1.82 -7.90 11.12
N ILE A 119 2.89 -7.54 10.39
CA ILE A 119 2.97 -7.61 8.93
C ILE A 119 2.86 -9.06 8.45
N ASP A 120 3.58 -9.99 9.07
CA ASP A 120 3.48 -11.42 8.76
C ASP A 120 2.08 -11.95 9.01
N TRP A 121 1.51 -11.61 10.18
CA TRP A 121 0.17 -12.03 10.53
C TRP A 121 -0.87 -11.50 9.54
N LEU A 122 -0.84 -10.21 9.21
CA LEU A 122 -1.79 -9.60 8.28
C LEU A 122 -1.61 -10.16 6.86
N SER A 123 -0.35 -10.37 6.42
CA SER A 123 -0.06 -11.03 5.15
C SER A 123 -0.76 -12.38 5.07
N LEU A 124 -0.65 -13.20 6.11
CA LEU A 124 -1.29 -14.51 6.17
C LEU A 124 -2.82 -14.41 6.14
N GLN A 125 -3.42 -13.46 6.87
CA GLN A 125 -4.88 -13.25 6.84
C GLN A 125 -5.35 -12.89 5.42
N LEU A 126 -4.68 -11.94 4.77
CA LEU A 126 -5.03 -11.51 3.41
C LEU A 126 -4.83 -12.65 2.38
N ILE A 127 -3.76 -13.43 2.50
CA ILE A 127 -3.50 -14.61 1.66
C ILE A 127 -4.57 -15.69 1.85
N GLN A 128 -5.03 -15.92 3.09
CA GLN A 128 -6.11 -16.87 3.38
C GLN A 128 -7.41 -16.46 2.69
N ASN A 129 -7.72 -15.16 2.69
CA ASN A 129 -8.91 -14.61 2.05
C ASN A 129 -8.76 -14.40 0.53
N GLY A 130 -7.58 -14.69 -0.03
CA GLY A 130 -7.31 -14.54 -1.46
C GLY A 130 -7.27 -13.08 -1.91
N ASP A 131 -6.88 -12.16 -1.02
CA ASP A 131 -6.79 -10.73 -1.36
C ASP A 131 -5.75 -10.50 -2.45
N LYS A 132 -6.17 -9.82 -3.52
CA LYS A 132 -5.34 -9.49 -4.68
C LYS A 132 -4.12 -8.64 -4.32
N GLU A 133 -4.15 -7.91 -3.22
CA GLU A 133 -3.01 -7.14 -2.71
C GLU A 133 -1.79 -7.99 -2.38
N MET A 134 -1.98 -9.29 -2.11
CA MET A 134 -0.89 -10.22 -1.79
C MET A 134 -0.40 -11.02 -3.00
N MET A 135 -0.96 -10.77 -4.20
CA MET A 135 -0.58 -11.47 -5.41
C MET A 135 0.63 -10.82 -6.09
N LYS A 136 1.55 -11.65 -6.55
CA LYS A 136 2.65 -11.28 -7.45
C LYS A 136 2.54 -12.09 -8.73
N GLU A 137 2.98 -11.49 -9.81
CA GLU A 137 3.02 -12.10 -11.13
C GLU A 137 4.47 -12.27 -11.55
N ILE A 138 4.82 -13.47 -12.01
CA ILE A 138 6.14 -13.77 -12.56
C ILE A 138 5.97 -14.63 -13.81
N ILE A 139 6.94 -14.54 -14.72
CA ILE A 139 7.06 -15.52 -15.80
C ILE A 139 7.94 -16.65 -15.29
N ILE A 140 7.44 -17.87 -15.30
CA ILE A 140 8.23 -19.04 -14.91
C ILE A 140 8.70 -19.81 -16.15
N THR A 141 9.86 -20.43 -16.05
CA THR A 141 10.42 -21.38 -17.01
C THR A 141 10.75 -22.69 -16.30
N ASP A 142 10.87 -23.79 -17.04
CA ASP A 142 11.24 -25.08 -16.44
C ASP A 142 12.60 -24.99 -15.70
N GLY A 143 12.66 -25.54 -14.49
CA GLY A 143 13.85 -25.50 -13.63
C GLY A 143 14.11 -24.17 -12.91
N MET A 144 13.26 -23.16 -13.06
CA MET A 144 13.39 -21.88 -12.34
C MET A 144 13.26 -22.06 -10.83
N ASN A 145 14.08 -21.33 -10.05
CA ASN A 145 13.97 -21.33 -8.58
C ASN A 145 12.63 -20.75 -8.12
N ILE A 146 12.07 -21.35 -7.07
CA ILE A 146 10.88 -20.84 -6.40
C ILE A 146 11.25 -19.54 -5.66
N PRO A 147 10.48 -18.45 -5.83
CA PRO A 147 10.69 -17.22 -5.09
C PRO A 147 10.74 -17.45 -3.59
N ASN A 148 11.65 -16.78 -2.89
CA ASN A 148 11.82 -16.94 -1.43
C ASN A 148 10.57 -16.53 -0.64
N ASP A 149 9.72 -15.68 -1.23
CA ASP A 149 8.48 -15.19 -0.65
C ASP A 149 7.24 -15.98 -1.09
N PHE A 150 7.42 -17.06 -1.85
CA PHE A 150 6.32 -17.89 -2.35
C PHE A 150 5.58 -18.62 -1.21
N ILE A 151 4.28 -18.34 -1.06
CA ILE A 151 3.40 -19.05 -0.11
C ILE A 151 2.56 -20.11 -0.82
N LYS A 152 1.75 -19.71 -1.81
CA LYS A 152 0.90 -20.62 -2.58
C LYS A 152 0.57 -20.04 -3.96
N ALA A 153 0.22 -20.91 -4.92
CA ALA A 153 -0.21 -20.48 -6.24
C ALA A 153 -1.61 -19.82 -6.19
N CYS A 154 -1.84 -18.84 -7.06
CA CYS A 154 -3.13 -18.19 -7.27
C CYS A 154 -3.92 -18.90 -8.37
N GLY A 155 -4.33 -20.15 -8.14
CA GLY A 155 -5.11 -20.93 -9.10
C GLY A 155 -4.46 -22.26 -9.45
N LEU A 156 -4.94 -22.85 -10.55
CA LEU A 156 -4.46 -24.14 -11.04
C LEU A 156 -3.49 -23.91 -12.19
N TYR A 157 -2.26 -24.40 -12.02
CA TYR A 157 -1.20 -24.30 -13.00
C TYR A 157 -0.59 -25.68 -13.24
N PRO A 158 -0.16 -25.99 -14.48
CA PRO A 158 0.46 -27.27 -14.83
C PRO A 158 1.91 -27.35 -14.34
N ILE A 159 2.13 -27.14 -13.04
CA ILE A 159 3.46 -27.15 -12.42
C ILE A 159 3.54 -28.14 -11.28
N LYS A 160 4.76 -28.62 -11.05
CA LYS A 160 5.12 -29.40 -9.88
C LYS A 160 6.33 -28.77 -9.21
N ARG A 161 6.29 -28.68 -7.88
CA ARG A 161 7.48 -28.34 -7.09
C ARG A 161 8.46 -29.51 -7.11
N ASN A 162 9.70 -29.26 -7.52
CA ASN A 162 10.80 -30.22 -7.46
C ASN A 162 11.93 -29.66 -6.58
N GLY A 163 11.86 -29.93 -5.27
CA GLY A 163 12.76 -29.29 -4.31
C GLY A 163 12.51 -27.77 -4.25
N ASN A 164 13.50 -26.98 -4.65
CA ASN A 164 13.41 -25.52 -4.69
C ASN A 164 13.19 -24.93 -6.09
N THR A 165 12.83 -25.76 -7.08
CA THR A 165 12.54 -25.30 -8.43
C THR A 165 11.13 -25.67 -8.87
N PHE A 166 10.60 -24.91 -9.84
CA PHE A 166 9.41 -25.26 -10.58
C PHE A 166 9.76 -26.25 -11.70
N ARG A 167 8.86 -27.22 -11.90
CA ARG A 167 8.85 -28.10 -13.06
C ARG A 167 7.54 -27.94 -13.82
N ILE A 168 7.59 -27.66 -15.12
CA ILE A 168 6.41 -27.54 -15.98
C ILE A 168 5.99 -28.93 -16.47
N LEU A 169 4.68 -29.19 -16.54
CA LEU A 169 4.10 -30.52 -16.82
C LEU A 169 3.43 -30.65 -18.19
N ASP A 170 3.16 -29.55 -18.88
CA ASP A 170 2.38 -29.48 -20.12
C ASP A 170 3.24 -29.12 -21.36
N ASP A 171 4.56 -29.31 -21.27
CA ASP A 171 5.55 -28.99 -22.31
C ASP A 171 5.63 -27.51 -22.73
N SER A 172 4.97 -26.61 -21.99
CA SER A 172 5.11 -25.16 -22.19
C SER A 172 6.53 -24.70 -21.84
N GLU A 173 7.12 -23.83 -22.66
CA GLU A 173 8.46 -23.27 -22.39
C GLU A 173 8.44 -22.23 -21.25
N ALA A 174 7.38 -21.43 -21.19
CA ALA A 174 7.16 -20.41 -20.17
C ALA A 174 5.68 -20.02 -20.09
N PHE A 175 5.23 -19.53 -18.93
CA PHE A 175 3.92 -18.89 -18.81
C PHE A 175 3.84 -17.93 -17.61
N GLU A 176 2.82 -17.08 -17.61
CA GLU A 176 2.51 -16.15 -16.52
C GLU A 176 1.93 -16.89 -15.31
N PHE A 177 2.66 -16.82 -14.20
CA PHE A 177 2.34 -17.48 -12.95
C PHE A 177 2.02 -16.44 -11.88
N GLN A 178 0.83 -16.56 -11.29
CA GLN A 178 0.43 -15.72 -10.18
C GLN A 178 0.56 -16.51 -8.87
N TYR A 179 1.13 -15.88 -7.86
CA TYR A 179 1.29 -16.48 -6.54
C TYR A 179 1.07 -15.49 -5.41
N PHE A 180 0.66 -16.01 -4.26
CA PHE A 180 0.56 -15.25 -3.03
C PHE A 180 1.91 -15.19 -2.34
N ALA A 181 2.32 -13.99 -1.94
CA ALA A 181 3.58 -13.72 -1.26
C ALA A 181 3.38 -12.91 0.01
N ASN A 182 4.21 -13.11 1.03
CA ASN A 182 4.23 -12.22 2.19
C ASN A 182 4.78 -10.84 1.82
N ARG A 183 4.36 -9.81 2.57
CA ARG A 183 5.03 -8.51 2.50
C ARG A 183 6.40 -8.58 3.18
N SER A 184 7.33 -7.80 2.64
CA SER A 184 8.66 -7.67 3.22
C SER A 184 8.60 -6.96 4.57
N HIS A 185 9.46 -7.40 5.48
CA HIS A 185 9.69 -6.73 6.75
C HIS A 185 10.34 -5.37 6.52
N ILE A 186 10.12 -4.47 7.48
CA ILE A 186 10.82 -3.20 7.53
C ILE A 186 11.97 -3.27 8.53
N THR A 187 12.96 -2.43 8.29
CA THR A 187 14.09 -2.19 9.18
C THR A 187 13.88 -0.88 9.93
N VAL A 188 14.63 -0.69 11.02
CA VAL A 188 14.62 0.57 11.79
C VAL A 188 14.96 1.77 10.89
N ASN A 189 15.89 1.58 9.96
CA ASN A 189 16.26 2.63 9.01
C ASN A 189 15.10 3.02 8.09
N GLU A 190 14.19 2.09 7.80
CA GLU A 190 13.01 2.33 6.96
C GLU A 190 11.81 2.92 7.74
N VAL A 191 11.96 3.11 9.06
CA VAL A 191 10.98 3.85 9.86
C VAL A 191 11.01 5.32 9.44
N ASP A 192 12.19 5.92 9.35
CA ASP A 192 12.39 7.35 9.06
C ASP A 192 12.75 7.62 7.59
N VAL A 193 12.72 6.61 6.72
CA VAL A 193 12.89 6.80 5.28
C VAL A 193 11.57 7.20 4.64
N TYR A 194 11.57 8.36 3.99
CA TYR A 194 10.47 8.80 3.15
C TYR A 194 10.43 7.93 1.89
N LEU A 195 9.59 6.90 1.90
CA LEU A 195 9.31 6.12 0.71
C LEU A 195 8.19 6.79 -0.11
N PRO A 196 8.43 7.14 -1.38
CA PRO A 196 7.43 7.78 -2.24
C PRO A 196 6.21 6.88 -2.53
N THR A 197 6.26 5.62 -2.13
CA THR A 197 5.23 4.59 -2.35
C THR A 197 4.94 3.85 -1.04
N TYR A 198 3.90 4.31 -0.33
CA TYR A 198 3.15 3.69 0.78
C TYR A 198 3.92 3.01 1.94
N SER A 199 3.19 2.78 3.03
CA SER A 199 3.57 1.78 4.03
C SER A 199 3.63 0.38 3.37
N VAL A 200 4.08 -0.62 4.13
CA VAL A 200 4.17 -2.03 3.73
C VAL A 200 2.85 -2.57 3.13
N PHE A 201 1.73 -1.96 3.54
CA PHE A 201 0.38 -2.20 3.04
C PHE A 201 -0.31 -0.90 2.61
N LYS A 202 -1.47 -1.02 1.95
CA LYS A 202 -2.35 0.14 1.74
C LYS A 202 -2.77 0.77 3.07
N PRO A 203 -2.98 2.11 3.12
CA PRO A 203 -3.32 2.83 4.34
C PRO A 203 -4.57 2.35 5.08
N ILE A 204 -5.49 1.67 4.39
CA ILE A 204 -6.69 1.08 5.01
C ILE A 204 -6.33 0.03 6.08
N TYR A 205 -5.13 -0.55 6.01
CA TYR A 205 -4.64 -1.56 6.94
C TYR A 205 -3.84 -1.00 8.12
N ASP A 206 -3.47 0.29 8.10
CA ASP A 206 -2.64 0.89 9.15
C ASP A 206 -3.26 0.73 10.54
N GLY A 207 -4.59 0.90 10.65
CA GLY A 207 -5.30 0.73 11.92
C GLY A 207 -5.16 -0.68 12.49
N VAL A 208 -5.22 -1.69 11.63
CA VAL A 208 -5.08 -3.10 12.03
C VAL A 208 -3.64 -3.40 12.43
N LEU A 209 -2.66 -2.90 11.67
CA LEU A 209 -1.24 -3.06 12.01
C LEU A 209 -0.93 -2.41 13.36
N ILE A 210 -1.35 -1.15 13.56
CA ILE A 210 -1.15 -0.42 14.82
C ILE A 210 -1.76 -1.19 15.99
N GLN A 211 -3.01 -1.65 15.86
CA GLN A 211 -3.68 -2.41 16.91
C GLN A 211 -2.96 -3.73 17.20
N LYS A 212 -2.64 -4.54 16.19
CA LYS A 212 -1.96 -5.83 16.40
C LYS A 212 -0.58 -5.64 17.00
N THR A 213 0.18 -4.63 16.57
CA THR A 213 1.48 -4.33 17.14
C THR A 213 1.38 -3.87 18.59
N ALA A 214 0.42 -2.99 18.92
CA ALA A 214 0.19 -2.57 20.30
C ALA A 214 -0.19 -3.74 21.21
N ILE A 215 -1.05 -4.64 20.73
CA ILE A 215 -1.40 -5.88 21.44
C ILE A 215 -0.13 -6.71 21.70
N ILE A 216 0.70 -6.96 20.68
CA ILE A 216 1.95 -7.70 20.85
C ILE A 216 2.88 -7.02 21.88
N ALA A 217 2.98 -5.69 21.85
CA ALA A 217 3.84 -4.92 22.75
C ALA A 217 3.35 -4.98 24.21
N LEU A 218 2.05 -4.73 24.44
CA LEU A 218 1.44 -4.78 25.77
C LEU A 218 1.46 -6.20 26.35
N ASN A 219 1.34 -7.21 25.48
CA ASN A 219 1.36 -8.62 25.87
C ASN A 219 2.75 -9.18 26.13
N ARG A 220 3.83 -8.39 25.97
CA ARG A 220 5.19 -8.84 26.33
C ARG A 220 5.24 -9.33 27.78
N ASP A 221 4.43 -8.71 28.65
CA ASP A 221 4.44 -8.91 30.10
C ASP A 221 3.09 -9.40 30.67
N GLU A 222 2.05 -9.64 29.85
CA GLU A 222 0.71 -10.11 30.28
C GLU A 222 0.40 -11.56 29.87
N TYR A 223 -0.31 -12.29 30.76
CA TYR A 223 -0.60 -13.72 30.61
C TYR A 223 -1.97 -14.04 29.97
N ASP A 224 -2.88 -13.07 29.80
CA ASP A 224 -4.21 -13.30 29.18
C ASP A 224 -4.56 -12.19 28.17
N ILE A 225 -4.73 -12.59 26.91
CA ILE A 225 -4.82 -11.69 25.74
C ILE A 225 -6.15 -11.82 24.99
N THR A 226 -7.09 -12.57 25.57
CA THR A 226 -8.31 -13.04 24.88
C THR A 226 -9.22 -11.89 24.43
N GLN A 227 -9.28 -10.81 25.22
CA GLN A 227 -10.14 -9.66 24.94
C GLN A 227 -9.62 -8.82 23.76
N ASP A 228 -8.30 -8.68 23.66
CA ASP A 228 -7.64 -7.89 22.62
C ASP A 228 -7.66 -8.60 21.27
N GLU A 229 -7.52 -9.93 21.26
CA GLU A 229 -7.73 -10.72 20.05
C GLU A 229 -9.17 -10.62 19.53
N ALA A 230 -10.17 -10.55 20.42
CA ALA A 230 -11.56 -10.37 20.03
C ALA A 230 -11.82 -8.99 19.40
N LEU A 231 -11.22 -7.92 19.93
CA LEU A 231 -11.32 -6.57 19.36
C LEU A 231 -10.65 -6.49 17.98
N LEU A 232 -9.49 -7.14 17.81
CA LEU A 232 -8.81 -7.21 16.52
C LEU A 232 -9.65 -7.93 15.45
N ALA A 233 -10.31 -9.03 15.82
CA ALA A 233 -11.20 -9.76 14.92
C ALA A 233 -12.37 -8.88 14.44
N GLN A 234 -12.93 -8.03 15.32
CA GLN A 234 -13.96 -7.07 14.93
C GLN A 234 -13.44 -6.01 13.96
N SER A 235 -12.22 -5.48 14.17
CA SER A 235 -11.59 -4.55 13.24
C SER A 235 -11.41 -5.15 11.84
N LEU A 236 -10.96 -6.42 11.75
CA LEU A 236 -10.83 -7.12 10.47
C LEU A 236 -12.18 -7.34 9.75
N GLN A 237 -13.26 -7.60 10.49
CA GLN A 237 -14.62 -7.67 9.91
C GLN A 237 -15.04 -6.32 9.33
N ALA A 238 -14.76 -5.22 10.03
CA ALA A 238 -15.14 -3.87 9.59
C ALA A 238 -14.44 -3.44 8.29
N ILE A 239 -13.22 -3.93 8.03
CA ILE A 239 -12.49 -3.68 6.77
C ILE A 239 -12.79 -4.71 5.67
N GLY A 240 -13.72 -5.65 5.90
CA GLY A 240 -14.13 -6.65 4.92
C GLY A 240 -13.13 -7.78 4.70
N VAL A 241 -12.13 -7.93 5.57
CA VAL A 241 -11.11 -8.99 5.49
C VAL A 241 -11.64 -10.30 6.03
N ILE A 242 -12.55 -10.30 7.03
CA ILE A 242 -13.25 -11.53 7.44
C ILE A 242 -14.68 -11.45 6.90
N GLY A 243 -14.98 -12.29 5.91
CA GLY A 243 -16.36 -12.50 5.46
C GLY A 243 -17.21 -13.09 6.59
N SER A 244 -18.45 -12.60 6.74
CA SER A 244 -19.46 -13.30 7.52
C SER A 244 -19.61 -14.71 6.94
N ALA A 245 -19.48 -15.71 7.81
CA ALA A 245 -19.69 -17.11 7.49
C ALA A 245 -21.04 -17.37 6.82
#